data_AF-R6FMP0-F1
#
_entry.id   AF-R6FMP0-F1
#
_cell.length_a   1.000
_cell.length_b   1.000
_cell.length_c   1.000
_cell.angle_alpha   90.00
_cell.angle_beta   90.00
_cell.angle_gamma   90.00
#
_symmetry.space_group_name_H-M   'P 1'
#
loop_
_entity.id
_entity.type
_entity.pdbx_description
1 polymer ?
#
loop_
_entity_poly.entity_id
_entity_poly.type
_entity_poly.pdbx_seq_one_letter_code
_entity_poly.pdbx_strand_id
1 'polypeptide(L)'
;MKFRLLIRIIVIVSVVLVCTGFGVYSFLWLDTVERQKDFDLHTLVPQDAIAVLQTDRMAELVQDVNGLQCSEEGHFLYVSDLFTYLKKYLQTFVDDTPHGLSAQMNRMLISFHEPDNKLNQVLYCSLGAGDSKLVEAFIQKYTSSHFPAKQTDYRGRSISIYPMSGGRFLAAYFTSDYLVVSFQKRLIEQVIDAVADKSSLMELPSFRSMHLGKRANVSATLYVRMKSIDMGGDADTVRTAAQLGGWGEFDLKLKDDAVYCSGLSHGADSTLTFVNALRKQRPIELFPGQLLPGTTFFYDFWSVSDGQEVWNFVQSQQYAGSGYSDYIKARDEEWIGFLNEYGGGRILSCLFHPKDTVDTRPCAVMRVPIVDVLHAERKLQSLLYATPREKDAPPFQWSSPQYKLYPQARPYRQYVLPRNTLLARLAGIAGSALHTYACFYKGSLLLAPDARSLSAYICAMEENDLLEGIPLYEASVEGLAPVYNFLMMADMEEIMSQEETSVRLVPNFFFRHSDFFRHFILSIQFTCTDGVVYPNVVLLYKGG
;
A
#
# COMPACT_ATOMS: atom_id res chain seq x y z
N MET A 1 28.79 2.02 -78.55
CA MET A 1 28.00 1.32 -77.50
C MET A 1 28.73 1.09 -76.17
N LYS A 2 30.06 0.89 -76.12
CA LYS A 2 30.78 0.57 -74.87
C LYS A 2 30.87 1.69 -73.82
N PHE A 3 30.96 2.97 -74.23
CA PHE A 3 31.17 4.11 -73.31
C PHE A 3 29.92 4.48 -72.48
N ARG A 4 28.72 4.43 -73.09
CA ARG A 4 27.45 4.69 -72.39
C ARG A 4 27.13 3.63 -71.32
N LEU A 5 27.55 2.38 -71.55
CA LEU A 5 27.37 1.29 -70.58
C LEU A 5 28.28 1.47 -69.36
N LEU A 6 29.53 1.90 -69.61
CA LEU A 6 30.53 2.16 -68.57
C LEU A 6 30.14 3.32 -67.65
N ILE A 7 29.62 4.41 -68.21
CA ILE A 7 29.08 5.54 -67.42
C ILE A 7 27.89 5.10 -66.56
N ARG A 8 26.98 4.30 -67.11
CA ARG A 8 25.83 3.77 -66.34
C ARG A 8 26.27 2.91 -65.16
N ILE A 9 27.27 2.06 -65.36
CA ILE A 9 27.81 1.21 -64.29
C ILE A 9 28.48 2.07 -63.21
N ILE A 10 29.29 3.06 -63.58
CA ILE A 10 29.95 3.96 -62.62
C ILE A 10 28.92 4.72 -61.78
N VAL A 11 27.87 5.27 -62.40
CA VAL A 11 26.82 6.00 -61.67
C VAL A 11 26.06 5.08 -60.72
N ILE A 12 25.70 3.87 -61.15
CA ILE A 12 25.02 2.90 -60.28
C ILE A 12 25.93 2.50 -59.10
N VAL A 13 27.21 2.23 -59.35
CA VAL A 13 28.16 1.86 -58.30
C VAL A 13 28.38 3.01 -57.32
N SER A 14 28.50 4.26 -57.79
CA SER A 14 28.62 5.44 -56.93
C SER A 14 27.38 5.67 -56.07
N VAL A 15 26.17 5.52 -56.63
CA VAL A 15 24.93 5.64 -55.85
C VAL A 15 24.84 4.54 -54.80
N VAL A 16 25.16 3.29 -55.18
CA VAL A 16 25.17 2.16 -54.22
C VAL A 16 26.16 2.41 -53.10
N LEU A 17 27.39 2.89 -53.40
CA LEU A 17 28.42 3.21 -52.40
C LEU A 17 28.01 4.33 -51.45
N VAL A 18 27.33 5.37 -51.94
CA VAL A 18 26.80 6.45 -51.10
C VAL A 18 25.66 5.94 -50.23
N CYS A 19 24.78 5.08 -50.75
CA CYS A 19 23.70 4.47 -49.98
C CYS A 19 24.21 3.48 -48.91
N THR A 20 25.22 2.66 -49.20
CA THR A 20 25.86 1.82 -48.17
C THR A 20 26.66 2.64 -47.18
N GLY A 21 27.37 3.67 -47.62
CA GLY A 21 28.07 4.60 -46.72
C GLY A 21 27.12 5.29 -45.75
N PHE A 22 25.98 5.78 -46.26
CA PHE A 22 24.93 6.38 -45.43
C PHE A 22 24.23 5.36 -44.54
N GLY A 23 23.95 4.15 -45.03
CA GLY A 23 23.37 3.06 -44.24
C GLY A 23 24.27 2.61 -43.09
N VAL A 24 25.58 2.43 -43.35
CA VAL A 24 26.57 2.08 -42.32
C VAL A 24 26.78 3.23 -41.35
N TYR A 25 26.88 4.47 -41.83
CA TYR A 25 26.98 5.64 -40.96
C TYR A 25 25.74 5.81 -40.08
N SER A 26 24.54 5.69 -40.65
CA SER A 26 23.29 5.77 -39.90
C SER A 26 23.14 4.61 -38.92
N PHE A 27 23.57 3.40 -39.27
CA PHE A 27 23.55 2.25 -38.36
C PHE A 27 24.57 2.38 -37.24
N LEU A 28 25.79 2.85 -37.51
CA LEU A 28 26.79 3.13 -36.48
C LEU A 28 26.40 4.32 -35.61
N TRP A 29 25.71 5.32 -36.16
CA TRP A 29 25.16 6.44 -35.42
C TRP A 29 23.98 6.00 -34.54
N LEU A 30 23.07 5.15 -35.05
CA LEU A 30 22.00 4.53 -34.26
C LEU A 30 22.56 3.61 -33.18
N ASP A 31 23.55 2.77 -33.46
CA ASP A 31 24.21 1.89 -32.47
C ASP A 31 24.99 2.70 -31.42
N THR A 32 25.57 3.86 -31.78
CA THR A 32 26.23 4.74 -30.80
C THR A 32 25.24 5.57 -29.97
N VAL A 33 24.07 5.92 -30.52
CA VAL A 33 22.96 6.56 -29.80
C VAL A 33 22.24 5.56 -28.88
N GLU A 34 22.05 4.31 -29.30
CA GLU A 34 21.52 3.22 -28.47
C GLU A 34 22.52 2.75 -27.39
N ARG A 35 23.83 2.87 -27.63
CA ARG A 35 24.90 2.54 -26.66
C ARG A 35 25.32 3.68 -25.73
N GLN A 36 24.71 4.88 -25.80
CA GLN A 36 24.87 5.87 -24.72
C GLN A 36 24.22 5.30 -23.46
N LYS A 37 25.07 4.60 -22.68
CA LYS A 37 24.80 3.85 -21.45
C LYS A 37 23.50 4.26 -20.77
N ASP A 38 22.57 3.33 -20.70
CA ASP A 38 21.44 3.38 -19.78
C ASP A 38 21.96 3.59 -18.36
N PHE A 39 21.88 4.83 -17.88
CA PHE A 39 22.32 5.18 -16.54
C PHE A 39 21.24 4.72 -15.55
N ASP A 40 21.60 3.80 -14.66
CA ASP A 40 20.66 3.30 -13.65
C ASP A 40 20.45 4.34 -12.55
N LEU A 41 19.28 5.01 -12.58
CA LEU A 41 18.91 6.07 -11.63
C LEU A 41 18.87 5.57 -10.18
N HIS A 42 18.68 4.27 -9.92
CA HIS A 42 18.68 3.73 -8.55
C HIS A 42 20.06 3.82 -7.88
N THR A 43 21.13 3.96 -8.65
CA THR A 43 22.48 4.19 -8.13
C THR A 43 22.62 5.57 -7.46
N LEU A 44 21.68 6.48 -7.70
CA LEU A 44 21.63 7.82 -7.10
C LEU A 44 20.79 7.87 -5.82
N VAL A 45 19.82 6.97 -5.68
CA VAL A 45 18.81 7.08 -4.62
C VAL A 45 19.41 6.71 -3.27
N PRO A 46 19.38 7.60 -2.26
CA PRO A 46 19.89 7.32 -0.92
C PRO A 46 19.20 6.12 -0.24
N GLN A 47 19.96 5.40 0.59
CA GLN A 47 19.47 4.21 1.30
C GLN A 47 18.38 4.46 2.35
N ASP A 48 18.17 5.71 2.77
CA ASP A 48 17.13 6.11 3.72
C ASP A 48 15.77 6.36 3.04
N ALA A 49 15.67 6.24 1.71
CA ALA A 49 14.39 6.32 1.01
C ALA A 49 13.37 5.30 1.56
N ILE A 50 12.13 5.78 1.78
CA ILE A 50 11.01 4.98 2.27
C ILE A 50 10.16 4.41 1.14
N ALA A 51 10.10 5.10 0.00
CA ALA A 51 9.46 4.62 -1.22
C ALA A 51 10.12 5.20 -2.46
N VAL A 52 9.97 4.51 -3.59
CA VAL A 52 10.48 4.93 -4.91
C VAL A 52 9.43 4.61 -5.97
N LEU A 53 8.95 5.63 -6.67
CA LEU A 53 8.11 5.49 -7.86
C LEU A 53 8.99 5.60 -9.10
N GLN A 54 8.96 4.59 -9.97
CA GLN A 54 9.69 4.55 -11.23
C GLN A 54 8.70 4.45 -12.40
N THR A 55 8.98 5.17 -13.49
CA THR A 55 8.30 4.99 -14.77
C THR A 55 9.27 5.26 -15.91
N ASP A 56 9.11 4.53 -17.01
CA ASP A 56 9.76 4.79 -18.30
C ASP A 56 8.84 5.52 -19.29
N ARG A 57 7.61 5.83 -18.87
CA ARG A 57 6.55 6.44 -19.69
C ARG A 57 5.83 7.56 -18.92
N MET A 58 6.60 8.48 -18.32
CA MET A 58 6.04 9.54 -17.46
C MET A 58 4.91 10.35 -18.11
N ALA A 59 5.04 10.68 -19.40
CA ALA A 59 4.00 11.40 -20.12
C ALA A 59 2.67 10.63 -20.15
N GLU A 60 2.72 9.33 -20.40
CA GLU A 60 1.54 8.46 -20.41
C GLU A 60 0.99 8.25 -19.01
N LEU A 61 1.86 8.07 -18.00
CA LEU A 61 1.42 7.98 -16.61
C LEU A 61 0.61 9.22 -16.20
N VAL A 62 1.05 10.43 -16.59
CA VAL A 62 0.32 11.66 -16.30
C VAL A 62 -1.03 11.72 -17.04
N GLN A 63 -1.09 11.22 -18.28
CA GLN A 63 -2.34 11.11 -19.04
C GLN A 63 -3.30 10.10 -18.40
N ASP A 64 -2.82 8.91 -18.05
CA ASP A 64 -3.59 7.87 -17.36
C ASP A 64 -4.15 8.40 -16.03
N VAL A 65 -3.33 9.10 -15.23
CA VAL A 65 -3.77 9.73 -13.98
C VAL A 65 -4.86 10.76 -14.23
N ASN A 66 -4.75 11.56 -15.30
CA ASN A 66 -5.77 12.56 -15.66
C ASN A 66 -7.08 11.93 -16.14
N GLY A 67 -7.01 10.76 -16.79
CA GLY A 67 -8.18 10.04 -17.30
C GLY A 67 -8.92 9.19 -16.27
N LEU A 68 -8.45 9.13 -15.02
CA LEU A 68 -9.19 8.50 -13.94
C LEU A 68 -10.45 9.30 -13.60
N GLN A 69 -11.57 8.63 -13.34
CA GLN A 69 -12.84 9.28 -12.97
C GLN A 69 -12.69 10.19 -11.74
N CYS A 70 -11.89 9.77 -10.74
CA CYS A 70 -11.61 10.61 -9.58
C CYS A 70 -10.94 11.95 -9.97
N SER A 71 -10.06 11.94 -10.97
CA SER A 71 -9.42 13.17 -11.47
C SER A 71 -10.39 14.03 -12.28
N GLU A 72 -11.31 13.42 -13.04
CA GLU A 72 -12.36 14.14 -13.78
C GLU A 72 -13.32 14.86 -12.82
N GLU A 73 -13.63 14.25 -11.68
CA GLU A 73 -14.46 14.83 -10.62
C GLU A 73 -13.68 15.80 -9.69
N GLY A 74 -12.39 16.00 -9.95
CA GLY A 74 -11.57 16.97 -9.21
C GLY A 74 -10.98 16.45 -7.90
N HIS A 75 -11.05 15.15 -7.64
CA HIS A 75 -10.42 14.49 -6.49
C HIS A 75 -8.99 14.05 -6.86
N PHE A 76 -7.99 14.71 -6.29
CA PHE A 76 -6.58 14.47 -6.59
C PHE A 76 -5.76 14.07 -5.35
N LEU A 77 -4.79 13.17 -5.56
CA LEU A 77 -3.85 12.77 -4.54
C LEU A 77 -2.65 13.73 -4.48
N TYR A 78 -2.55 14.52 -3.41
CA TYR A 78 -1.48 15.51 -3.22
C TYR A 78 -0.36 15.02 -2.30
N VAL A 79 0.18 13.82 -2.57
CA VAL A 79 1.31 13.27 -1.81
C VAL A 79 2.62 13.95 -2.20
N SER A 80 2.71 14.46 -3.43
CA SER A 80 3.95 14.97 -4.01
C SER A 80 3.76 16.34 -4.65
N ASP A 81 4.39 17.36 -4.07
CA ASP A 81 4.48 18.66 -4.75
C ASP A 81 5.29 18.51 -6.03
N LEU A 82 6.38 17.74 -6.04
CA LEU A 82 7.18 17.52 -7.26
C LEU A 82 6.34 16.92 -8.39
N PHE A 83 5.56 15.88 -8.10
CA PHE A 83 4.66 15.26 -9.07
C PHE A 83 3.53 16.20 -9.48
N THR A 84 3.00 17.01 -8.56
CA THR A 84 1.98 18.03 -8.88
C THR A 84 2.53 19.07 -9.86
N TYR A 85 3.76 19.56 -9.62
CA TYR A 85 4.46 20.46 -10.51
C TYR A 85 4.78 19.80 -11.86
N LEU A 86 5.25 18.54 -11.83
CA LEU A 86 5.50 17.76 -13.03
C LEU A 86 4.21 17.63 -13.85
N LYS A 87 3.12 17.11 -13.26
CA LYS A 87 1.79 17.02 -13.88
C LYS A 87 1.34 18.33 -14.51
N LYS A 88 1.54 19.46 -13.82
CA LYS A 88 1.16 20.80 -14.31
C LYS A 88 1.98 21.27 -15.52
N TYR A 89 3.29 21.04 -15.51
CA TYR A 89 4.21 21.64 -16.48
C TYR A 89 4.70 20.65 -17.54
N LEU A 90 4.47 19.35 -17.39
CA LEU A 90 4.97 18.32 -18.31
C LEU A 90 4.39 18.48 -19.70
N GLN A 91 3.08 18.72 -19.82
CA GLN A 91 2.46 18.94 -21.13
C GLN A 91 3.05 20.17 -21.82
N THR A 92 3.22 21.27 -21.09
CA THR A 92 3.86 22.48 -21.62
C THR A 92 5.32 22.23 -22.02
N PHE A 93 6.06 21.41 -21.27
CA PHE A 93 7.41 21.01 -21.63
C PHE A 93 7.46 20.19 -22.91
N VAL A 94 6.55 19.23 -23.05
CA VAL A 94 6.40 18.40 -24.24
C VAL A 94 6.00 19.25 -25.45
N ASP A 95 5.11 20.22 -25.29
CA ASP A 95 4.66 21.11 -26.36
C ASP A 95 5.74 22.13 -26.77
N ASP A 96 6.54 22.63 -25.81
CA ASP A 96 7.66 23.55 -26.05
C ASP A 96 8.88 22.85 -26.69
N THR A 97 8.89 21.51 -26.80
CA THR A 97 10.00 20.72 -27.35
C THR A 97 9.64 20.12 -28.73
N PRO A 98 10.41 20.39 -29.82
CA PRO A 98 10.04 19.99 -31.19
C PRO A 98 9.87 18.49 -31.44
N HIS A 99 10.43 17.65 -30.57
CA HIS A 99 10.41 16.18 -30.69
C HIS A 99 9.82 15.50 -29.44
N GLY A 100 9.19 16.26 -28.53
CA GLY A 100 8.76 15.76 -27.22
C GLY A 100 9.92 15.38 -26.29
N LEU A 101 9.61 14.62 -25.24
CA LEU A 101 10.61 14.07 -24.32
C LEU A 101 11.51 13.05 -25.05
N SER A 102 12.83 13.16 -24.85
CA SER A 102 13.74 12.10 -25.29
C SER A 102 13.38 10.77 -24.59
N ALA A 103 13.70 9.64 -25.24
CA ALA A 103 13.46 8.32 -24.65
C ALA A 103 14.17 8.15 -23.29
N GLN A 104 15.32 8.80 -23.12
CA GLN A 104 16.05 8.85 -21.85
C GLN A 104 15.33 9.71 -20.81
N MET A 105 14.83 10.89 -21.18
CA MET A 105 14.08 11.75 -20.26
C MET A 105 12.73 11.20 -19.84
N ASN A 106 12.10 10.35 -20.65
CA ASN A 106 10.82 9.71 -20.28
C ASN A 106 11.00 8.71 -19.11
N ARG A 107 12.25 8.31 -18.83
CA ARG A 107 12.64 7.53 -17.66
C ARG A 107 12.88 8.44 -16.48
N MET A 108 11.92 8.39 -15.56
CA MET A 108 11.95 9.19 -14.34
C MET A 108 11.75 8.33 -13.11
N LEU A 109 12.31 8.79 -12.01
CA LEU A 109 12.20 8.19 -10.70
C LEU A 109 11.86 9.28 -9.68
N ILE A 110 10.97 9.00 -8.75
CA ILE A 110 10.67 9.86 -7.60
C ILE A 110 10.91 9.07 -6.32
N SER A 111 11.85 9.52 -5.48
CA SER A 111 12.08 8.92 -4.16
C SER A 111 11.44 9.76 -3.05
N PHE A 112 10.85 9.11 -2.07
CA PHE A 112 10.21 9.69 -0.89
C PHE A 112 11.08 9.45 0.36
N HIS A 113 11.18 10.45 1.25
CA HIS A 113 12.09 10.46 2.39
C HIS A 113 11.44 10.96 3.67
N GLU A 114 11.95 10.51 4.81
CA GLU A 114 11.50 10.97 6.13
C GLU A 114 12.00 12.39 6.49
N PRO A 115 11.25 13.17 7.29
CA PRO A 115 9.86 12.92 7.68
C PRO A 115 8.93 12.97 6.47
N ASP A 116 7.97 12.04 6.39
CA ASP A 116 7.01 11.99 5.28
C ASP A 116 6.20 13.29 5.17
N ASN A 117 6.50 14.07 4.14
CA ASN A 117 5.81 15.30 3.80
C ASN A 117 5.91 15.59 2.30
N LYS A 118 5.04 16.49 1.82
CA LYS A 118 4.88 16.81 0.38
C LYS A 118 6.14 17.38 -0.30
N LEU A 119 7.11 17.89 0.47
CA LEU A 119 8.35 18.49 -0.02
C LEU A 119 9.56 17.54 0.05
N ASN A 120 9.50 16.48 0.86
CA ASN A 120 10.62 15.58 1.12
C ASN A 120 10.74 14.50 0.05
N GLN A 121 10.91 14.96 -1.18
CA GLN A 121 10.98 14.11 -2.35
C GLN A 121 12.11 14.57 -3.26
N VAL A 122 12.58 13.63 -4.09
CA VAL A 122 13.59 13.90 -5.10
C VAL A 122 13.12 13.29 -6.41
N LEU A 123 13.08 14.11 -7.46
CA LEU A 123 12.87 13.69 -8.84
C LEU A 123 14.22 13.46 -9.51
N TYR A 124 14.38 12.32 -10.15
CA TYR A 124 15.56 11.95 -10.93
C TYR A 124 15.13 11.71 -12.37
N CYS A 125 15.85 12.32 -13.30
CA CYS A 125 15.63 12.15 -14.73
C CYS A 125 16.94 11.72 -15.37
N SER A 126 16.89 10.73 -16.26
CA SER A 126 18.03 10.47 -17.14
C SER A 126 18.09 11.55 -18.23
N LEU A 127 19.29 11.97 -18.61
CA LEU A 127 19.51 12.99 -19.62
C LEU A 127 20.25 12.41 -20.81
N GLY A 128 19.75 12.74 -22.00
CA GLY A 128 20.44 12.53 -23.26
C GLY A 128 21.30 13.71 -23.70
N ALA A 129 21.94 13.52 -24.85
CA ALA A 129 22.78 14.55 -25.45
C ALA A 129 21.95 15.82 -25.80
N GLY A 130 22.15 16.89 -25.05
CA GLY A 130 21.47 18.19 -25.26
C GLY A 130 20.31 18.47 -24.30
N ASP A 131 19.80 17.44 -23.62
CA ASP A 131 18.65 17.54 -22.72
C ASP A 131 18.91 18.46 -21.52
N SER A 132 20.13 18.40 -20.97
CA SER A 132 20.55 19.22 -19.83
C SER A 132 20.27 20.72 -20.03
N LYS A 133 20.61 21.26 -21.21
CA LYS A 133 20.40 22.68 -21.54
C LYS A 133 18.92 23.02 -21.72
N LEU A 134 18.14 22.12 -22.33
CA LEU A 134 16.71 22.30 -22.55
C LEU A 134 15.97 22.35 -21.21
N VAL A 135 16.27 21.42 -20.31
CA VAL A 135 15.64 21.35 -18.99
C VAL A 135 16.05 22.54 -18.12
N GLU A 136 17.32 22.93 -18.16
CA GLU A 136 17.78 24.12 -17.42
C GLU A 136 17.06 25.39 -17.90
N ALA A 137 16.94 25.59 -19.21
CA ALA A 137 16.22 26.73 -19.78
C ALA A 137 14.72 26.71 -19.39
N PHE A 138 14.11 25.52 -19.38
CA PHE A 138 12.72 25.35 -18.97
C PHE A 138 12.52 25.68 -17.48
N ILE A 139 13.37 25.13 -16.60
CA ILE A 139 13.32 25.43 -15.16
C ILE A 139 13.42 26.94 -14.98
N GLN A 140 14.42 27.60 -15.58
CA GLN A 140 14.57 29.06 -15.48
C GLN A 140 13.31 29.81 -15.95
N LYS A 141 12.72 29.42 -17.09
CA LYS A 141 11.51 30.04 -17.66
C LYS A 141 10.30 29.95 -16.70
N TYR A 142 10.10 28.81 -16.04
CA TYR A 142 8.89 28.55 -15.26
C TYR A 142 9.06 28.66 -13.73
N THR A 143 10.30 28.72 -13.23
CA THR A 143 10.58 29.13 -11.83
C THR A 143 10.78 30.63 -11.68
N SER A 144 10.83 31.38 -12.79
CA SER A 144 11.10 32.82 -12.87
C SER A 144 10.46 33.63 -11.74
N SER A 145 11.25 33.89 -10.71
CA SER A 145 10.98 34.89 -9.68
C SER A 145 11.77 36.15 -10.01
N HIS A 146 11.51 37.26 -9.31
CA HIS A 146 12.32 38.48 -9.43
C HIS A 146 13.80 38.29 -9.03
N PHE A 147 14.18 37.11 -8.53
CA PHE A 147 15.52 36.81 -8.03
C PHE A 147 16.28 35.86 -8.97
N PRO A 148 17.56 36.14 -9.26
CA PRO A 148 18.37 35.27 -10.10
C PRO A 148 18.65 33.92 -9.40
N ALA A 149 18.87 32.88 -10.21
CA ALA A 149 19.35 31.60 -9.71
C ALA A 149 20.72 31.74 -9.05
N LYS A 150 20.96 30.98 -7.98
CA LYS A 150 22.22 30.95 -7.23
C LYS A 150 22.87 29.58 -7.34
N GLN A 151 24.17 29.52 -7.54
CA GLN A 151 24.93 28.28 -7.44
C GLN A 151 25.60 28.15 -6.07
N THR A 152 25.60 26.94 -5.54
CA THR A 152 26.28 26.60 -4.28
C THR A 152 27.04 25.29 -4.45
N ASP A 153 28.29 25.25 -4.00
CA ASP A 153 29.10 24.04 -4.09
C ASP A 153 28.93 23.14 -2.86
N TYR A 154 28.88 21.83 -3.10
CA TYR A 154 28.86 20.79 -2.07
C TYR A 154 29.72 19.61 -2.53
N ARG A 155 30.73 19.23 -1.74
CA ARG A 155 31.71 18.17 -2.08
C ARG A 155 32.29 18.28 -3.51
N GLY A 156 32.55 19.51 -3.96
CA GLY A 156 33.10 19.78 -5.31
C GLY A 156 32.08 19.63 -6.45
N ARG A 157 30.79 19.53 -6.14
CA ARG A 157 29.68 19.52 -7.10
C ARG A 157 28.85 20.79 -6.95
N SER A 158 28.48 21.41 -8.07
CA SER A 158 27.65 22.63 -8.06
C SER A 158 26.16 22.26 -8.04
N ILE A 159 25.42 22.87 -7.11
CA ILE A 159 23.97 22.77 -6.98
C ILE A 159 23.38 24.12 -7.36
N SER A 160 22.43 24.12 -8.29
CA SER A 160 21.70 25.32 -8.71
C SER A 160 20.42 25.48 -7.90
N ILE A 161 20.20 26.67 -7.35
CA ILE A 161 19.04 27.04 -6.54
C ILE A 161 18.22 28.07 -7.31
N TYR A 162 17.02 27.68 -7.71
CA TYR A 162 16.07 28.51 -8.43
C TYR A 162 14.99 29.03 -7.48
N PRO A 163 14.99 30.33 -7.12
CA PRO A 163 13.96 30.88 -6.25
C PRO A 163 12.62 30.90 -6.98
N MET A 164 11.54 30.56 -6.27
CA MET A 164 10.17 30.48 -6.79
C MET A 164 9.26 31.46 -6.04
N SER A 165 8.03 31.65 -6.55
CA SER A 165 7.00 32.44 -5.87
C SER A 165 6.68 31.89 -4.47
N GLY A 166 6.40 32.79 -3.52
CA GLY A 166 6.00 32.41 -2.16
C GLY A 166 7.16 31.98 -1.26
N GLY A 167 8.39 32.39 -1.57
CA GLY A 167 9.57 32.13 -0.74
C GLY A 167 10.12 30.70 -0.83
N ARG A 168 9.57 29.86 -1.72
CA ARG A 168 10.09 28.53 -2.01
C ARG A 168 11.26 28.59 -2.98
N PHE A 169 12.02 27.51 -3.08
CA PHE A 169 13.06 27.34 -4.08
C PHE A 169 13.08 25.91 -4.60
N LEU A 170 13.64 25.73 -5.79
CA LEU A 170 13.93 24.44 -6.39
C LEU A 170 15.44 24.25 -6.44
N ALA A 171 15.95 23.20 -5.80
CA ALA A 171 17.35 22.82 -5.90
C ALA A 171 17.52 21.78 -7.01
N ALA A 172 18.49 21.99 -7.88
CA ALA A 172 18.80 21.08 -8.98
C ALA A 172 20.29 20.78 -9.06
N TYR A 173 20.62 19.52 -9.31
CA TYR A 173 21.96 19.04 -9.57
C TYR A 173 22.00 18.43 -10.98
N PHE A 174 22.79 19.06 -11.85
CA PHE A 174 22.92 18.69 -13.26
C PHE A 174 24.25 17.96 -13.52
N THR A 175 24.17 16.91 -14.32
CA THR A 175 25.34 16.24 -14.92
C THR A 175 25.14 16.09 -16.43
N SER A 176 26.07 15.40 -17.11
CA SER A 176 25.87 15.02 -18.51
C SER A 176 24.81 13.92 -18.68
N ASP A 177 24.62 13.06 -17.67
CA ASP A 177 23.90 11.79 -17.81
C ASP A 177 22.56 11.80 -17.05
N TYR A 178 22.42 12.68 -16.05
CA TYR A 178 21.22 12.76 -15.21
C TYR A 178 21.00 14.14 -14.59
N LEU A 179 19.75 14.38 -14.20
CA LEU A 179 19.26 15.52 -13.45
C LEU A 179 18.62 15.04 -12.15
N VAL A 180 18.90 15.72 -11.05
CA VAL A 180 18.26 15.51 -9.75
C VAL A 180 17.64 16.82 -9.27
N VAL A 181 16.37 16.79 -8.87
CA VAL A 181 15.62 17.99 -8.46
C VAL A 181 14.84 17.75 -7.17
N SER A 182 14.84 18.73 -6.26
CA SER A 182 14.07 18.71 -5.03
C SER A 182 13.74 20.12 -4.54
N PHE A 183 12.63 20.26 -3.79
CA PHE A 183 12.37 21.47 -3.01
C PHE A 183 13.26 21.58 -1.76
N GLN A 184 14.02 20.54 -1.44
CA GLN A 184 14.88 20.45 -0.27
C GLN A 184 16.34 20.28 -0.70
N LYS A 185 17.14 21.34 -0.53
CA LYS A 185 18.59 21.29 -0.83
C LYS A 185 19.30 20.13 -0.09
N ARG A 186 18.89 19.86 1.15
CA ARG A 186 19.37 18.71 1.96
C ARG A 186 19.29 17.40 1.20
N LEU A 187 18.19 17.14 0.49
CA LEU A 187 18.00 15.87 -0.19
C LEU A 187 18.93 15.75 -1.42
N ILE A 188 19.24 16.85 -2.10
CA ILE A 188 20.24 16.87 -3.17
C ILE A 188 21.64 16.56 -2.62
N GLU A 189 21.98 17.13 -1.46
CA GLU A 189 23.24 16.82 -0.77
C GLU A 189 23.32 15.33 -0.40
N GLN A 190 22.23 14.75 0.12
CA GLN A 190 22.15 13.31 0.42
C GLN A 190 22.32 12.43 -0.82
N VAL A 191 21.81 12.85 -1.99
CA VAL A 191 22.06 12.14 -3.26
C VAL A 191 23.54 12.20 -3.63
N ILE A 192 24.19 13.35 -3.48
CA ILE A 192 25.63 13.49 -3.73
C ILE A 192 26.43 12.61 -2.77
N ASP A 193 26.06 12.57 -1.49
CA ASP A 193 26.68 11.71 -0.48
C ASP A 193 26.47 10.22 -0.79
N ALA A 194 25.26 9.82 -1.16
CA ALA A 194 24.93 8.43 -1.51
C ALA A 194 25.82 7.90 -2.64
N VAL A 195 26.08 8.73 -3.66
CA VAL A 195 26.98 8.39 -4.76
C VAL A 195 28.45 8.38 -4.32
N ALA A 196 28.89 9.40 -3.58
CA ALA A 196 30.28 9.53 -3.15
C ALA A 196 30.70 8.43 -2.17
N ASP A 197 29.79 8.06 -1.26
CA ASP A 197 30.06 7.14 -0.15
C ASP A 197 29.58 5.70 -0.46
N LYS A 198 29.03 5.46 -1.66
CA LYS A 198 28.46 4.17 -2.09
C LYS A 198 27.38 3.66 -1.13
N SER A 199 26.46 4.55 -0.78
CA SER A 199 25.33 4.29 0.12
C SER A 199 24.00 4.56 -0.58
N SER A 200 23.89 4.12 -1.84
CA SER A 200 22.64 4.14 -2.61
C SER A 200 21.84 2.84 -2.47
N LEU A 201 20.57 2.86 -2.90
CA LEU A 201 19.68 1.69 -2.85
C LEU A 201 20.27 0.47 -3.57
N MET A 202 20.99 0.68 -4.68
CA MET A 202 21.61 -0.42 -5.40
C MET A 202 22.71 -1.11 -4.60
N GLU A 203 23.26 -0.49 -3.56
CA GLU A 203 24.23 -1.12 -2.65
C GLU A 203 23.56 -1.97 -1.55
N LEU A 204 22.23 -1.88 -1.39
CA LEU A 204 21.47 -2.76 -0.51
C LEU A 204 21.20 -4.11 -1.20
N PRO A 205 21.69 -5.24 -0.67
CA PRO A 205 21.46 -6.54 -1.27
C PRO A 205 19.97 -6.89 -1.41
N SER A 206 19.15 -6.49 -0.42
CA SER A 206 17.70 -6.73 -0.42
C SER A 206 16.94 -5.97 -1.50
N PHE A 207 17.41 -4.79 -1.90
CA PHE A 207 16.83 -4.01 -2.99
C PHE A 207 17.35 -4.48 -4.35
N ARG A 208 18.66 -4.72 -4.45
CA ARG A 208 19.31 -5.19 -5.68
C ARG A 208 18.73 -6.51 -6.18
N SER A 209 18.47 -7.47 -5.27
CA SER A 209 17.90 -8.77 -5.65
C SER A 209 16.47 -8.67 -6.18
N MET A 210 15.67 -7.75 -5.64
CA MET A 210 14.30 -7.45 -6.09
C MET A 210 14.33 -6.82 -7.49
N HIS A 211 15.09 -5.74 -7.66
CA HIS A 211 15.13 -4.97 -8.91
C HIS A 211 15.57 -5.79 -10.14
N LEU A 212 16.36 -6.84 -9.97
CA LEU A 212 16.81 -7.72 -11.07
C LEU A 212 15.67 -8.55 -11.72
N GLY A 213 14.53 -8.71 -11.06
CA GLY A 213 13.41 -9.54 -11.51
C GLY A 213 12.38 -8.86 -12.43
N LYS A 214 12.69 -7.66 -12.94
CA LYS A 214 11.72 -6.74 -13.54
C LYS A 214 10.87 -7.36 -14.67
N ARG A 215 9.56 -7.13 -14.61
CA ARG A 215 8.60 -7.43 -15.68
C ARG A 215 8.45 -6.24 -16.63
N ALA A 216 8.21 -6.52 -17.91
CA ALA A 216 8.00 -5.48 -18.92
C ALA A 216 6.53 -5.02 -18.93
N ASN A 217 6.31 -3.72 -19.24
CA ASN A 217 5.05 -3.13 -19.70
C ASN A 217 3.98 -2.76 -18.64
N VAL A 218 4.34 -1.90 -17.67
CA VAL A 218 3.42 -1.32 -16.65
C VAL A 218 3.55 0.21 -16.64
N SER A 219 2.50 0.95 -16.24
CA SER A 219 2.51 2.43 -16.28
C SER A 219 3.56 3.02 -15.32
N ALA A 220 3.73 2.40 -14.15
CA ALA A 220 4.77 2.71 -13.19
C ALA A 220 4.98 1.54 -12.22
N THR A 221 6.16 1.49 -11.60
CA THR A 221 6.48 0.53 -10.53
C THR A 221 6.79 1.32 -9.26
N LEU A 222 6.17 0.94 -8.14
CA LEU A 222 6.35 1.52 -6.83
C LEU A 222 7.07 0.53 -5.92
N TYR A 223 8.24 0.93 -5.42
CA TYR A 223 8.97 0.19 -4.39
C TYR A 223 8.69 0.82 -3.02
N VAL A 224 8.24 0.02 -2.06
CA VAL A 224 7.88 0.48 -0.71
C VAL A 224 8.67 -0.28 0.33
N ARG A 225 9.26 0.42 1.28
CA ARG A 225 9.91 -0.20 2.43
C ARG A 225 8.84 -0.65 3.43
N MET A 226 8.72 -1.95 3.63
CA MET A 226 7.67 -2.58 4.44
C MET A 226 8.12 -3.03 5.83
N LYS A 227 9.32 -2.61 6.26
CA LYS A 227 9.94 -3.02 7.54
C LYS A 227 9.15 -2.54 8.75
N SER A 228 8.58 -1.35 8.66
CA SER A 228 7.79 -0.72 9.72
C SER A 228 6.81 0.22 9.03
N ILE A 229 5.53 -0.16 9.03
CA ILE A 229 4.46 0.65 8.45
C ILE A 229 3.59 1.13 9.60
N ASP A 230 3.42 2.45 9.70
CA ASP A 230 2.51 3.03 10.67
C ASP A 230 1.07 2.67 10.29
N MET A 231 0.29 2.20 11.26
CA MET A 231 -1.08 1.73 11.11
C MET A 231 -2.02 2.53 12.00
N GLY A 232 -3.29 2.67 11.59
CA GLY A 232 -4.31 3.45 12.31
C GLY A 232 -4.20 4.96 12.09
N GLY A 233 -5.13 5.71 12.69
CA GLY A 233 -5.17 7.18 12.63
C GLY A 233 -4.12 7.88 13.51
N ASP A 234 -3.90 9.17 13.28
CA ASP A 234 -2.86 9.97 13.94
C ASP A 234 -3.18 10.24 15.43
N ALA A 235 -4.46 10.25 15.81
CA ALA A 235 -4.92 10.42 17.19
C ALA A 235 -4.77 9.15 18.05
N ASP A 236 -4.31 8.03 17.49
CA ASP A 236 -4.01 6.84 18.29
C ASP A 236 -2.80 7.13 19.19
N THR A 237 -3.07 7.26 20.50
CA THR A 237 -2.02 7.47 21.53
C THR A 237 -0.98 6.35 21.54
N VAL A 238 -1.30 5.22 20.91
CA VAL A 238 -0.39 4.12 20.63
C VAL A 238 -0.10 4.12 19.14
N ARG A 239 1.10 4.57 18.75
CA ARG A 239 1.59 4.32 17.39
C ARG A 239 1.79 2.81 17.21
N THR A 240 0.88 2.17 16.48
CA THR A 240 1.04 0.77 16.07
C THR A 240 1.81 0.73 14.76
N ALA A 241 3.05 0.28 14.80
CA ALA A 241 3.82 -0.04 13.61
C ALA A 241 3.75 -1.54 13.32
N ALA A 242 3.36 -1.90 12.10
CA ALA A 242 3.31 -3.28 11.65
C ALA A 242 4.58 -3.65 10.87
N GLN A 243 5.17 -4.79 11.18
CA GLN A 243 6.30 -5.36 10.44
C GLN A 243 5.78 -6.24 9.31
N LEU A 244 5.46 -5.63 8.16
CA LEU A 244 4.86 -6.38 7.06
C LEU A 244 5.88 -7.21 6.27
N GLY A 245 7.10 -6.71 6.08
CA GLY A 245 8.13 -7.39 5.28
C GLY A 245 9.44 -6.60 5.14
N GLY A 246 10.18 -6.87 4.07
CA GLY A 246 11.39 -6.11 3.70
C GLY A 246 11.07 -4.97 2.76
N TRP A 247 11.14 -5.24 1.46
CA TRP A 247 10.68 -4.36 0.39
C TRP A 247 9.50 -5.01 -0.33
N GLY A 248 8.52 -4.21 -0.72
CA GLY A 248 7.48 -4.59 -1.67
C GLY A 248 7.70 -3.84 -2.98
N GLU A 249 7.61 -4.57 -4.08
CA GLU A 249 7.50 -4.01 -5.44
C GLU A 249 6.02 -4.04 -5.82
N PHE A 250 5.48 -2.98 -6.40
CA PHE A 250 4.08 -2.86 -6.83
C PHE A 250 4.00 -2.28 -8.22
N ASP A 251 3.50 -3.05 -9.17
CA ASP A 251 3.16 -2.59 -10.51
C ASP A 251 1.83 -1.85 -10.49
N LEU A 252 1.84 -0.61 -10.98
CA LEU A 252 0.68 0.25 -11.05
C LEU A 252 -0.02 0.12 -12.40
N LYS A 253 -1.33 -0.09 -12.34
CA LYS A 253 -2.24 -0.05 -13.48
C LYS A 253 -3.43 0.83 -13.13
N LEU A 254 -3.64 1.85 -13.96
CA LEU A 254 -4.73 2.81 -13.84
C LEU A 254 -5.79 2.45 -14.86
N LYS A 255 -7.05 2.34 -14.46
CA LYS A 255 -8.14 2.00 -15.36
C LYS A 255 -9.45 2.62 -14.87
N ASP A 256 -9.98 3.57 -15.62
CA ASP A 256 -11.30 4.18 -15.42
C ASP A 256 -11.55 4.63 -13.96
N ASP A 257 -12.23 3.79 -13.18
CA ASP A 257 -12.62 3.98 -11.78
C ASP A 257 -11.69 3.28 -10.78
N ALA A 258 -10.65 2.59 -11.22
CA ALA A 258 -9.82 1.77 -10.36
C ALA A 258 -8.30 2.01 -10.52
N VAL A 259 -7.62 1.97 -9.38
CA VAL A 259 -6.15 1.93 -9.29
C VAL A 259 -5.76 0.56 -8.75
N TYR A 260 -5.02 -0.20 -9.55
CA TYR A 260 -4.50 -1.51 -9.18
C TYR A 260 -3.00 -1.42 -8.91
N CYS A 261 -2.58 -1.93 -7.76
CA CYS A 261 -1.19 -2.07 -7.36
C CYS A 261 -0.91 -3.56 -7.12
N SER A 262 -0.40 -4.26 -8.14
CA SER A 262 -0.09 -5.70 -8.05
C SER A 262 1.37 -5.88 -7.69
N GLY A 263 1.66 -6.55 -6.60
CA GLY A 263 2.99 -6.55 -6.03
C GLY A 263 3.64 -7.90 -5.80
N LEU A 264 4.94 -7.83 -5.54
CA LEU A 264 5.78 -8.92 -5.09
C LEU A 264 6.45 -8.52 -3.79
N SER A 265 6.35 -9.37 -2.76
CA SER A 265 7.05 -9.12 -1.51
C SER A 265 8.41 -9.81 -1.51
N HIS A 266 9.43 -9.05 -1.17
CA HIS A 266 10.80 -9.53 -1.01
C HIS A 266 11.18 -9.48 0.46
N GLY A 267 11.55 -10.63 1.01
CA GLY A 267 11.90 -10.77 2.43
C GLY A 267 12.75 -12.01 2.67
N ALA A 268 13.73 -11.87 3.57
CA ALA A 268 14.48 -13.00 4.08
C ALA A 268 13.60 -13.81 5.04
N ASP A 269 13.70 -15.13 4.96
CA ASP A 269 12.85 -16.09 5.69
C ASP A 269 12.98 -16.01 7.22
N SER A 270 13.97 -15.27 7.75
CA SER A 270 14.37 -15.31 9.15
C SER A 270 13.72 -14.26 10.07
N THR A 271 12.76 -13.47 9.59
CA THR A 271 12.11 -12.41 10.39
C THR A 271 10.63 -12.71 10.70
N LEU A 272 10.15 -12.32 11.89
CA LEU A 272 8.73 -12.41 12.27
C LEU A 272 7.92 -11.29 11.59
N THR A 273 7.67 -11.46 10.30
CA THR A 273 6.91 -10.50 9.47
C THR A 273 5.58 -11.08 9.03
N PHE A 274 4.64 -10.20 8.68
CA PHE A 274 3.33 -10.61 8.18
C PHE A 274 3.46 -11.52 6.94
N VAL A 275 4.30 -11.12 5.99
CA VAL A 275 4.61 -11.90 4.79
C VAL A 275 5.11 -13.31 5.14
N ASN A 276 6.00 -13.45 6.12
CA ASN A 276 6.52 -14.77 6.49
C ASN A 276 5.46 -15.65 7.18
N ALA A 277 4.59 -15.05 8.01
CA ALA A 277 3.48 -15.76 8.62
C ALA A 277 2.53 -16.31 7.55
N LEU A 278 2.24 -15.54 6.49
CA LEU A 278 1.36 -15.94 5.39
C LEU A 278 1.91 -17.10 4.54
N ARG A 279 3.23 -17.22 4.39
CA ARG A 279 3.87 -18.30 3.60
C ARG A 279 3.58 -19.71 4.09
N LYS A 280 3.17 -19.85 5.36
CA LYS A 280 2.84 -21.13 5.99
C LYS A 280 1.34 -21.44 5.96
N GLN A 281 0.53 -20.50 5.49
CA GLN A 281 -0.92 -20.63 5.51
C GLN A 281 -1.44 -21.29 4.23
N ARG A 282 -2.46 -22.11 4.37
CA ARG A 282 -3.25 -22.65 3.26
C ARG A 282 -4.20 -21.56 2.76
N PRO A 283 -4.34 -21.35 1.46
CA PRO A 283 -5.20 -20.28 0.98
C PRO A 283 -6.69 -20.57 1.22
N ILE A 284 -7.48 -19.51 1.10
CA ILE A 284 -8.94 -19.45 1.13
C ILE A 284 -9.41 -19.28 -0.31
N GLU A 285 -10.48 -19.99 -0.69
CA GLU A 285 -10.98 -20.05 -2.09
C GLU A 285 -12.34 -19.37 -2.29
N LEU A 286 -12.89 -18.72 -1.26
CA LEU A 286 -14.23 -18.11 -1.29
C LEU A 286 -14.24 -16.79 -0.54
N PHE A 287 -14.86 -15.78 -1.15
CA PHE A 287 -15.09 -14.49 -0.54
C PHE A 287 -16.16 -14.58 0.56
N PRO A 288 -16.07 -13.77 1.64
CA PRO A 288 -16.90 -13.93 2.81
C PRO A 288 -18.26 -13.21 2.74
N GLY A 289 -18.74 -12.75 1.58
CA GLY A 289 -19.97 -11.94 1.46
C GLY A 289 -21.21 -12.57 2.11
N GLN A 290 -21.36 -13.90 2.04
CA GLN A 290 -22.45 -14.65 2.69
C GLN A 290 -22.32 -14.77 4.22
N LEU A 291 -21.18 -14.33 4.76
CA LEU A 291 -20.83 -14.39 6.18
C LEU A 291 -20.79 -13.01 6.82
N LEU A 292 -21.17 -11.98 6.07
CA LEU A 292 -21.09 -10.57 6.46
C LEU A 292 -22.49 -9.94 6.37
N PRO A 293 -22.91 -9.13 7.36
CA PRO A 293 -24.12 -8.32 7.26
C PRO A 293 -24.10 -7.39 6.03
N GLY A 294 -25.26 -7.10 5.45
CA GLY A 294 -25.38 -6.19 4.29
C GLY A 294 -24.87 -4.77 4.54
N THR A 295 -24.80 -4.34 5.80
CA THR A 295 -24.28 -3.03 6.20
C THR A 295 -22.80 -3.04 6.58
N THR A 296 -22.04 -4.08 6.20
CA THR A 296 -20.59 -4.15 6.44
C THR A 296 -19.86 -3.10 5.61
N PHE A 297 -19.05 -2.29 6.30
CA PHE A 297 -18.19 -1.27 5.68
C PHE A 297 -16.69 -1.56 5.87
N PHE A 298 -16.33 -2.53 6.71
CA PHE A 298 -14.96 -3.00 6.86
C PHE A 298 -14.95 -4.48 7.21
N TYR A 299 -14.04 -5.24 6.60
CA TYR A 299 -13.73 -6.59 7.05
C TYR A 299 -12.28 -6.99 6.73
N ASP A 300 -11.79 -7.97 7.47
CA ASP A 300 -10.56 -8.70 7.18
C ASP A 300 -10.80 -10.21 7.31
N PHE A 301 -10.17 -11.00 6.44
CA PHE A 301 -10.32 -12.44 6.39
C PHE A 301 -8.96 -13.12 6.25
N TRP A 302 -8.53 -13.77 7.32
CA TRP A 302 -7.22 -14.38 7.46
C TRP A 302 -7.31 -15.89 7.31
N SER A 303 -6.34 -16.46 6.60
CA SER A 303 -5.98 -17.85 6.81
C SER A 303 -5.04 -18.00 8.00
N VAL A 304 -5.39 -18.93 8.88
CA VAL A 304 -4.68 -19.25 10.13
C VAL A 304 -4.54 -20.78 10.23
N SER A 305 -4.29 -21.45 9.11
CA SER A 305 -4.16 -22.91 9.07
C SER A 305 -2.94 -23.43 9.82
N ASP A 306 -1.88 -22.61 9.89
CA ASP A 306 -0.75 -22.77 10.80
C ASP A 306 -0.81 -21.62 11.81
N GLY A 307 -1.60 -21.85 12.87
CA GLY A 307 -1.85 -20.85 13.88
C GLY A 307 -0.58 -20.36 14.56
N GLN A 308 0.39 -21.24 14.81
CA GLN A 308 1.60 -20.90 15.56
C GLN A 308 2.36 -19.71 14.95
N GLU A 309 2.53 -19.71 13.63
CA GLU A 309 3.23 -18.64 12.91
C GLU A 309 2.46 -17.31 12.96
N VAL A 310 1.13 -17.36 12.81
CA VAL A 310 0.26 -16.18 12.95
C VAL A 310 0.34 -15.63 14.37
N TRP A 311 0.30 -16.50 15.39
CA TRP A 311 0.38 -16.09 16.79
C TRP A 311 1.73 -15.47 17.13
N ASN A 312 2.83 -16.05 16.63
CA ASN A 312 4.17 -15.49 16.80
C ASN A 312 4.25 -14.06 16.22
N PHE A 313 3.69 -13.85 15.02
CA PHE A 313 3.62 -12.53 14.39
C PHE A 313 2.73 -11.54 15.18
N VAL A 314 1.53 -11.95 15.58
CA VAL A 314 0.58 -11.09 16.30
C VAL A 314 1.13 -10.68 17.67
N GLN A 315 1.81 -11.60 18.37
CA GLN A 315 2.47 -11.32 19.65
C GLN A 315 3.71 -10.41 19.51
N SER A 316 4.40 -10.44 18.37
CA SER A 316 5.59 -9.61 18.14
C SER A 316 5.27 -8.16 17.76
N GLN A 317 4.03 -7.86 17.35
CA GLN A 317 3.65 -6.50 16.99
C GLN A 317 3.62 -5.60 18.25
N GLN A 318 4.10 -4.36 18.10
CA GLN A 318 4.02 -3.35 19.15
C GLN A 318 2.57 -2.85 19.27
N TYR A 319 1.72 -3.66 19.88
CA TYR A 319 0.44 -3.21 20.42
C TYR A 319 0.72 -2.58 21.78
N ALA A 320 1.14 -1.31 21.77
CA ALA A 320 1.28 -0.57 23.02
C ALA A 320 -0.10 -0.34 23.65
N GLY A 321 -0.13 -0.23 24.96
CA GLY A 321 -1.33 0.03 25.73
C GLY A 321 -1.09 -0.30 27.19
N SER A 322 -1.05 0.74 28.03
CA SER A 322 -1.06 0.65 29.48
C SER A 322 -2.19 -0.28 29.94
N GLY A 323 -1.86 -1.43 30.50
CA GLY A 323 -2.84 -2.42 30.96
C GLY A 323 -2.47 -3.87 30.67
N TYR A 324 -1.47 -4.14 29.81
CA TYR A 324 -0.95 -5.49 29.61
C TYR A 324 -0.29 -6.03 30.88
N SER A 325 -0.94 -6.98 31.53
CA SER A 325 -0.49 -7.61 32.78
C SER A 325 -0.14 -9.08 32.55
N ASP A 326 0.59 -9.69 33.48
CA ASP A 326 0.86 -11.13 33.47
C ASP A 326 -0.44 -11.95 33.44
N TYR A 327 -1.51 -11.43 34.04
CA TYR A 327 -2.84 -12.02 33.98
C TYR A 327 -3.36 -12.08 32.54
N ILE A 328 -3.37 -10.94 31.85
CA ILE A 328 -3.87 -10.83 30.47
C ILE A 328 -3.02 -11.68 29.53
N LYS A 329 -1.69 -11.68 29.70
CA LYS A 329 -0.79 -12.53 28.92
C LYS A 329 -1.15 -14.02 29.07
N ALA A 330 -1.38 -14.48 30.30
CA ALA A 330 -1.79 -15.87 30.54
C ALA A 330 -3.17 -16.19 29.95
N ARG A 331 -4.11 -15.22 29.91
CA ARG A 331 -5.40 -15.40 29.24
C ARG A 331 -5.22 -15.52 27.73
N ASP A 332 -4.41 -14.64 27.13
CA ASP A 332 -4.11 -14.69 25.69
C ASP A 332 -3.49 -16.04 25.30
N GLU A 333 -2.54 -16.57 26.07
CA GLU A 333 -1.93 -17.89 25.83
C GLU A 333 -2.95 -19.04 25.88
N GLU A 334 -3.86 -19.04 26.86
CA GLU A 334 -4.93 -20.06 26.95
C GLU A 334 -5.89 -20.00 25.76
N TRP A 335 -6.25 -18.78 25.32
CA TRP A 335 -7.13 -18.58 24.18
C TRP A 335 -6.46 -18.95 22.86
N ILE A 336 -5.17 -18.68 22.71
CA ILE A 336 -4.38 -19.16 21.57
C ILE A 336 -4.40 -20.68 21.53
N GLY A 337 -4.20 -21.35 22.68
CA GLY A 337 -4.33 -22.80 22.81
C GLY A 337 -5.71 -23.31 22.39
N PHE A 338 -6.78 -22.66 22.86
CA PHE A 338 -8.15 -22.98 22.48
C PHE A 338 -8.38 -22.84 20.97
N LEU A 339 -7.93 -21.75 20.35
CA LEU A 339 -8.11 -21.51 18.91
C LEU A 339 -7.27 -22.48 18.07
N ASN A 340 -6.09 -22.88 18.52
CA ASN A 340 -5.29 -23.91 17.86
C ASN A 340 -5.94 -25.29 17.91
N GLU A 341 -6.62 -25.62 19.00
CA GLU A 341 -7.25 -26.94 19.18
C GLU A 341 -8.61 -27.04 18.47
N TYR A 342 -9.44 -26.00 18.54
CA TYR A 342 -10.84 -26.04 18.07
C TYR A 342 -11.13 -25.18 16.84
N GLY A 343 -10.26 -24.23 16.51
CA GLY A 343 -10.44 -23.30 15.40
C GLY A 343 -10.28 -23.97 14.03
N GLY A 344 -11.13 -23.59 13.08
CA GLY A 344 -11.13 -24.10 11.71
C GLY A 344 -10.07 -23.48 10.79
N GLY A 345 -9.04 -22.85 11.36
CA GLY A 345 -7.90 -22.29 10.62
C GLY A 345 -8.21 -21.08 9.76
N ARG A 346 -9.29 -20.33 10.05
CA ARG A 346 -9.65 -19.08 9.36
C ARG A 346 -10.30 -18.11 10.35
N ILE A 347 -10.09 -16.81 10.17
CA ILE A 347 -10.64 -15.77 11.05
C ILE A 347 -11.19 -14.64 10.18
N LEU A 348 -12.49 -14.37 10.30
CA LEU A 348 -13.18 -13.27 9.62
C LEU A 348 -13.55 -12.21 10.67
N SER A 349 -13.13 -10.96 10.51
CA SER A 349 -13.56 -9.86 11.36
C SER A 349 -14.28 -8.81 10.54
N CYS A 350 -15.28 -8.14 11.09
CA CYS A 350 -16.01 -7.10 10.39
C CYS A 350 -16.53 -5.98 11.30
N LEU A 351 -16.67 -4.80 10.71
CA LEU A 351 -17.47 -3.68 11.21
C LEU A 351 -18.68 -3.46 10.31
N PHE A 352 -19.83 -3.21 10.94
CA PHE A 352 -21.09 -2.99 10.22
C PHE A 352 -22.01 -2.06 11.00
N HIS A 353 -22.91 -1.39 10.30
CA HIS A 353 -23.89 -0.52 10.93
C HIS A 353 -25.04 -1.33 11.55
N PRO A 354 -25.42 -1.05 12.82
CA PRO A 354 -26.61 -1.65 13.40
C PRO A 354 -27.88 -1.14 12.70
N LYS A 355 -28.97 -1.92 12.78
CA LYS A 355 -30.31 -1.47 12.32
C LYS A 355 -30.97 -0.45 13.24
N ASP A 356 -30.33 -0.12 14.37
CA ASP A 356 -30.86 0.80 15.37
C ASP A 356 -30.68 2.25 14.90
N THR A 357 -31.78 2.99 14.81
CA THR A 357 -31.79 4.41 14.43
C THR A 357 -31.37 5.35 15.57
N VAL A 358 -31.26 4.85 16.81
CA VAL A 358 -30.96 5.66 18.00
C VAL A 358 -29.50 5.56 18.41
N ASP A 359 -28.91 4.36 18.38
CA ASP A 359 -27.50 4.12 18.70
C ASP A 359 -26.74 3.68 17.45
N THR A 360 -26.18 4.67 16.75
CA THR A 360 -25.48 4.50 15.47
C THR A 360 -24.03 4.04 15.61
N ARG A 361 -23.56 3.72 16.82
CA ARG A 361 -22.20 3.21 17.00
C ARG A 361 -22.05 1.88 16.24
N PRO A 362 -21.01 1.70 15.42
CA PRO A 362 -20.81 0.46 14.68
C PRO A 362 -20.78 -0.77 15.57
N CYS A 363 -21.19 -1.89 15.00
CA CYS A 363 -21.03 -3.21 15.59
C CYS A 363 -19.78 -3.89 15.05
N ALA A 364 -19.12 -4.66 15.91
CA ALA A 364 -17.90 -5.38 15.59
C ALA A 364 -18.04 -6.87 15.92
N VAL A 365 -17.73 -7.75 14.98
CA VAL A 365 -17.73 -9.21 15.20
C VAL A 365 -16.51 -9.84 14.55
N MET A 366 -15.84 -10.71 15.29
CA MET A 366 -14.86 -11.66 14.79
C MET A 366 -15.47 -13.07 14.84
N ARG A 367 -15.45 -13.75 13.71
CA ARG A 367 -15.99 -15.09 13.50
C ARG A 367 -14.86 -16.08 13.25
N VAL A 368 -14.83 -17.13 14.04
CA VAL A 368 -13.91 -18.26 13.88
C VAL A 368 -14.73 -19.53 13.66
N PRO A 369 -14.61 -20.22 12.51
CA PRO A 369 -15.21 -21.54 12.33
C PRO A 369 -14.68 -22.52 13.38
N ILE A 370 -15.51 -23.45 13.85
CA ILE A 370 -15.15 -24.41 14.90
C ILE A 370 -15.35 -25.83 14.39
N VAL A 371 -14.32 -26.68 14.53
CA VAL A 371 -14.32 -28.06 14.01
C VAL A 371 -15.25 -28.98 14.82
N ASP A 372 -15.29 -28.80 16.15
CA ASP A 372 -16.17 -29.54 17.05
C ASP A 372 -16.82 -28.60 18.08
N VAL A 373 -18.01 -28.10 17.74
CA VAL A 373 -18.72 -27.09 18.54
C VAL A 373 -19.05 -27.62 19.93
N LEU A 374 -19.45 -28.88 20.05
CA LEU A 374 -19.90 -29.45 21.32
C LEU A 374 -18.74 -29.55 22.32
N HIS A 375 -17.59 -30.05 21.86
CA HIS A 375 -16.40 -30.13 22.71
C HIS A 375 -15.79 -28.75 22.98
N ALA A 376 -15.77 -27.88 21.97
CA ALA A 376 -15.31 -26.50 22.14
C ALA A 376 -16.15 -25.74 23.18
N GLU A 377 -17.48 -25.88 23.17
CA GLU A 377 -18.35 -25.21 24.14
C GLU A 377 -18.16 -25.76 25.56
N ARG A 378 -18.02 -27.08 25.71
CA ARG A 378 -17.70 -27.70 27.03
C ARG A 378 -16.33 -27.22 27.54
N LYS A 379 -15.32 -27.18 26.67
CA LYS A 379 -13.98 -26.68 27.02
C LYS A 379 -14.02 -25.21 27.41
N LEU A 380 -14.76 -24.38 26.66
CA LEU A 380 -14.97 -22.97 26.98
C LEU A 380 -15.57 -22.82 28.39
N GLN A 381 -16.65 -23.54 28.69
CA GLN A 381 -17.29 -23.48 30.01
C GLN A 381 -16.33 -23.90 31.13
N SER A 382 -15.52 -24.94 30.89
CA SER A 382 -14.48 -25.38 31.83
C SER A 382 -13.40 -24.31 32.04
N LEU A 383 -12.95 -23.63 30.97
CA LEU A 383 -11.96 -22.56 31.04
C LEU A 383 -12.51 -21.36 31.82
N LEU A 384 -13.75 -20.95 31.55
CA LEU A 384 -14.42 -19.85 32.25
C LEU A 384 -14.60 -20.15 33.74
N TYR A 385 -14.94 -21.40 34.09
CA TYR A 385 -15.06 -21.82 35.49
C TYR A 385 -13.72 -21.84 36.23
N ALA A 386 -12.66 -22.29 35.57
CA ALA A 386 -11.33 -22.43 36.16
C ALA A 386 -10.51 -21.12 36.15
N THR A 387 -10.89 -20.12 35.35
CA THR A 387 -10.13 -18.88 35.21
C THR A 387 -10.04 -18.12 36.54
N PRO A 388 -8.83 -17.78 37.02
CA PRO A 388 -8.68 -16.98 38.22
C PRO A 388 -9.26 -15.57 38.04
N ARG A 389 -9.70 -14.96 39.14
CA ARG A 389 -10.08 -13.55 39.14
C ARG A 389 -8.84 -12.67 39.00
N GLU A 390 -8.93 -11.65 38.15
CA GLU A 390 -7.90 -10.63 38.07
C GLU A 390 -7.91 -9.76 39.33
N LYS A 391 -6.73 -9.52 39.91
CA LYS A 391 -6.56 -8.61 41.05
C LYS A 391 -6.65 -7.18 40.56
N ASP A 392 -7.35 -6.32 41.30
CA ASP A 392 -7.52 -4.89 40.99
C ASP A 392 -8.12 -4.61 39.60
N ALA A 393 -8.94 -5.55 39.11
CA ALA A 393 -9.61 -5.40 37.82
C ALA A 393 -10.51 -4.15 37.81
N PRO A 394 -10.53 -3.38 36.70
CA PRO A 394 -11.46 -2.28 36.54
C PRO A 394 -12.91 -2.81 36.58
N PRO A 395 -13.88 -1.99 37.00
CA PRO A 395 -15.28 -2.38 37.03
C PRO A 395 -15.75 -2.93 35.69
N PHE A 396 -16.38 -4.11 35.72
CA PHE A 396 -16.98 -4.68 34.52
C PHE A 396 -18.16 -3.83 34.07
N GLN A 397 -18.08 -3.31 32.84
CA GLN A 397 -19.17 -2.60 32.21
C GLN A 397 -20.06 -3.59 31.47
N TRP A 398 -21.22 -3.90 32.05
CA TRP A 398 -22.18 -4.81 31.44
C TRP A 398 -22.81 -4.19 30.19
N SER A 399 -22.87 -4.98 29.11
CA SER A 399 -23.53 -4.62 27.86
C SER A 399 -24.82 -5.43 27.71
N SER A 400 -25.90 -4.74 27.35
CA SER A 400 -27.19 -5.38 27.08
C SER A 400 -27.19 -6.01 25.69
N PRO A 401 -27.66 -7.25 25.52
CA PRO A 401 -27.82 -7.86 24.20
C PRO A 401 -28.96 -7.24 23.38
N GLN A 402 -29.78 -6.38 23.98
CA GLN A 402 -30.87 -5.66 23.29
C GLN A 402 -31.84 -6.58 22.52
N TYR A 403 -32.22 -7.73 23.10
CA TYR A 403 -33.13 -8.71 22.48
C TYR A 403 -34.53 -8.20 22.08
N LYS A 404 -34.89 -6.97 22.43
CA LYS A 404 -36.09 -6.31 21.90
C LYS A 404 -35.87 -5.86 20.45
N LEU A 405 -34.69 -5.34 20.15
CA LEU A 405 -34.27 -4.91 18.82
C LEU A 405 -33.76 -6.11 17.99
N TYR A 406 -33.10 -7.07 18.63
CA TYR A 406 -32.51 -8.25 17.97
C TYR A 406 -33.14 -9.56 18.48
N PRO A 407 -34.40 -9.85 18.13
CA PRO A 407 -35.12 -11.00 18.68
C PRO A 407 -34.54 -12.35 18.25
N GLN A 408 -33.96 -12.43 17.04
CA GLN A 408 -33.39 -13.67 16.51
C GLN A 408 -32.15 -14.15 17.28
N ALA A 409 -31.49 -13.26 18.02
CA ALA A 409 -30.34 -13.60 18.84
C ALA A 409 -30.69 -14.31 20.16
N ARG A 410 -31.95 -14.25 20.61
CA ARG A 410 -32.40 -14.79 21.91
C ARG A 410 -32.06 -16.27 22.16
N PRO A 411 -32.14 -17.18 21.17
CA PRO A 411 -31.82 -18.59 21.39
C PRO A 411 -30.33 -18.86 21.65
N TYR A 412 -29.46 -17.91 21.31
CA TYR A 412 -28.01 -18.10 21.34
C TYR A 412 -27.42 -17.58 22.65
N ARG A 413 -26.72 -18.47 23.36
CA ARG A 413 -26.10 -18.13 24.64
C ARG A 413 -24.88 -17.23 24.43
N GLN A 414 -24.83 -16.13 25.17
CA GLN A 414 -23.69 -15.23 25.19
C GLN A 414 -22.87 -15.45 26.47
N TYR A 415 -21.56 -15.50 26.31
CA TYR A 415 -20.55 -15.67 27.34
C TYR A 415 -19.74 -14.38 27.46
N VAL A 416 -19.20 -14.10 28.64
CA VAL A 416 -18.23 -13.02 28.87
C VAL A 416 -16.88 -13.65 29.13
N LEU A 417 -15.89 -13.27 28.34
CA LEU A 417 -14.54 -13.78 28.46
C LEU A 417 -13.75 -12.97 29.50
N PRO A 418 -12.78 -13.61 30.18
CA PRO A 418 -11.78 -12.91 30.99
C PRO A 418 -11.05 -11.84 30.18
N ARG A 419 -10.49 -10.84 30.86
CA ARG A 419 -9.76 -9.76 30.20
C ARG A 419 -8.62 -10.32 29.35
N ASN A 420 -8.66 -10.04 28.04
CA ASN A 420 -7.72 -10.54 27.03
C ASN A 420 -7.51 -9.46 25.94
N THR A 421 -6.51 -9.63 25.09
CA THR A 421 -6.22 -8.68 23.99
C THR A 421 -6.40 -9.28 22.60
N LEU A 422 -6.74 -10.57 22.49
CA LEU A 422 -6.73 -11.27 21.21
C LEU A 422 -7.71 -10.69 20.19
N LEU A 423 -8.94 -10.33 20.59
CA LEU A 423 -9.90 -9.73 19.66
C LEU A 423 -9.32 -8.45 19.02
N ALA A 424 -8.80 -7.55 19.84
CA ALA A 424 -8.23 -6.29 19.38
C ALA A 424 -6.98 -6.51 18.51
N ARG A 425 -6.16 -7.51 18.84
CA ARG A 425 -4.93 -7.83 18.10
C ARG A 425 -5.17 -8.52 16.76
N LEU A 426 -6.26 -9.29 16.63
CA LEU A 426 -6.60 -10.04 15.43
C LEU A 426 -7.44 -9.25 14.45
N ALA A 427 -8.50 -8.61 14.96
CA ALA A 427 -9.40 -7.82 14.12
C ALA A 427 -8.83 -6.42 13.82
N GLY A 428 -7.83 -5.97 14.59
CA GLY A 428 -7.36 -4.60 14.60
C GLY A 428 -8.44 -3.56 14.89
N ILE A 429 -9.62 -3.99 15.35
CA ILE A 429 -10.70 -3.10 15.77
C ILE A 429 -10.36 -2.61 17.18
N ALA A 430 -9.98 -1.34 17.32
CA ALA A 430 -9.72 -0.76 18.63
C ALA A 430 -10.97 -0.10 19.23
N GLY A 431 -10.98 -0.03 20.56
CA GLY A 431 -12.21 0.16 21.35
C GLY A 431 -12.63 -1.09 22.13
N SER A 432 -11.93 -2.23 21.99
CA SER A 432 -12.13 -3.36 22.90
C SER A 432 -11.70 -2.94 24.30
N ALA A 433 -12.67 -2.61 25.15
CA ALA A 433 -12.57 -2.96 26.54
C ALA A 433 -12.04 -4.40 26.59
N LEU A 434 -11.05 -4.69 27.43
CA LEU A 434 -10.41 -6.02 27.48
C LEU A 434 -11.43 -7.17 27.73
N HIS A 435 -12.69 -6.85 28.03
CA HIS A 435 -13.80 -7.78 28.08
C HIS A 435 -14.37 -8.06 26.69
N THR A 436 -14.24 -9.30 26.25
CA THR A 436 -14.80 -9.80 25.00
C THR A 436 -16.04 -10.63 25.30
N TYR A 437 -17.11 -10.47 24.51
CA TYR A 437 -18.27 -11.35 24.53
C TYR A 437 -18.08 -12.45 23.50
N ALA A 438 -18.57 -13.65 23.80
CA ALA A 438 -18.47 -14.82 22.94
C ALA A 438 -19.83 -15.52 22.75
N CYS A 439 -20.09 -16.06 21.57
CA CYS A 439 -21.32 -16.79 21.27
C CYS A 439 -21.08 -17.87 20.20
N PHE A 440 -21.58 -19.08 20.43
CA PHE A 440 -21.58 -20.12 19.40
C PHE A 440 -22.77 -19.92 18.45
N TYR A 441 -22.48 -19.86 17.15
CA TYR A 441 -23.45 -19.58 16.11
C TYR A 441 -23.12 -20.39 14.84
N LYS A 442 -24.05 -21.23 14.38
CA LYS A 442 -23.98 -22.00 13.12
C LYS A 442 -22.58 -22.55 12.78
N GLY A 443 -21.98 -23.32 13.70
CA GLY A 443 -20.66 -23.94 13.47
C GLY A 443 -19.47 -23.00 13.68
N SER A 444 -19.67 -21.83 14.28
CA SER A 444 -18.62 -20.83 14.51
C SER A 444 -18.69 -20.28 15.93
N LEU A 445 -17.56 -19.76 16.41
CA LEU A 445 -17.47 -18.91 17.59
C LEU A 445 -17.43 -17.46 17.12
N LEU A 446 -18.41 -16.68 17.56
CA LEU A 446 -18.45 -15.23 17.39
C LEU A 446 -17.84 -14.57 18.63
N LEU A 447 -17.02 -13.55 18.40
CA LEU A 447 -16.36 -12.73 19.41
C LEU A 447 -16.64 -11.26 19.13
N ALA A 448 -16.97 -10.48 20.14
CA ALA A 448 -17.33 -9.07 19.98
C ALA A 448 -16.91 -8.24 21.20
N PRO A 449 -16.74 -6.92 21.07
CA PRO A 449 -16.46 -6.05 22.22
C PRO A 449 -17.69 -5.92 23.14
N ASP A 450 -18.89 -6.22 22.66
CA ASP A 450 -20.14 -6.04 23.40
C ASP A 450 -21.25 -7.02 22.98
N ALA A 451 -22.25 -7.21 23.86
CA ALA A 451 -23.37 -8.13 23.65
C ALA A 451 -24.32 -7.71 22.51
N ARG A 452 -24.45 -6.41 22.26
CA ARG A 452 -25.31 -5.86 21.20
C ARG A 452 -24.75 -6.23 19.83
N SER A 453 -23.45 -6.12 19.63
CA SER A 453 -22.76 -6.49 18.38
C SER A 453 -22.99 -7.95 17.98
N LEU A 454 -22.90 -8.89 18.92
CA LEU A 454 -23.25 -10.30 18.67
C LEU A 454 -24.71 -10.46 18.24
N SER A 455 -25.61 -9.75 18.93
CA SER A 455 -27.05 -9.87 18.69
C SER A 455 -27.45 -9.27 17.34
N ALA A 456 -26.88 -8.12 16.99
CA ALA A 456 -27.08 -7.46 15.71
C ALA A 456 -26.58 -8.31 14.54
N TYR A 457 -25.39 -8.89 14.66
CA TYR A 457 -24.84 -9.80 13.65
C TYR A 457 -25.76 -11.01 13.44
N ILE A 458 -26.11 -11.73 14.51
CA ILE A 458 -26.99 -12.91 14.41
C ILE A 458 -28.33 -12.54 13.76
N CYS A 459 -28.91 -11.40 14.12
CA CYS A 459 -30.18 -10.94 13.53
C CYS A 459 -30.04 -10.70 12.02
N ALA A 460 -28.99 -9.99 11.58
CA ALA A 460 -28.74 -9.77 10.15
C ALA A 460 -28.56 -11.09 9.38
N MET A 461 -27.81 -12.04 9.95
CA MET A 461 -27.58 -13.34 9.32
C MET A 461 -28.85 -14.21 9.26
N GLU A 462 -29.71 -14.21 10.28
CA GLU A 462 -31.00 -14.93 10.24
C GLU A 462 -32.02 -14.28 9.29
N GLU A 463 -31.92 -12.98 9.07
CA GLU A 463 -32.79 -12.22 8.15
C GLU A 463 -32.31 -12.28 6.69
N ASN A 464 -31.19 -12.95 6.43
CA ASN A 464 -30.55 -13.03 5.11
C ASN A 464 -30.21 -11.64 4.54
N ASP A 465 -29.85 -10.71 5.43
CA ASP A 465 -29.35 -9.36 5.11
C ASP A 465 -27.82 -9.44 4.99
N LEU A 466 -27.36 -9.82 3.81
CA LEU A 466 -25.98 -10.21 3.53
C LEU A 466 -25.28 -9.19 2.65
N LEU A 467 -23.95 -9.12 2.76
CA LEU A 467 -23.11 -8.29 1.89
C LEU A 467 -23.04 -8.83 0.46
N GLU A 468 -23.13 -10.15 0.29
CA GLU A 468 -23.19 -10.79 -1.03
C GLU A 468 -24.39 -10.26 -1.85
N GLY A 469 -24.14 -9.95 -3.12
CA GLY A 469 -25.13 -9.39 -4.03
C GLY A 469 -25.26 -7.86 -3.97
N ILE A 470 -24.55 -7.18 -3.07
CA ILE A 470 -24.46 -5.72 -3.09
C ILE A 470 -23.55 -5.30 -4.25
N PRO A 471 -24.02 -4.49 -5.22
CA PRO A 471 -23.27 -4.20 -6.44
C PRO A 471 -21.86 -3.65 -6.21
N LEU A 472 -21.70 -2.77 -5.22
CA LEU A 472 -20.40 -2.18 -4.89
C LEU A 472 -19.41 -3.21 -4.32
N TYR A 473 -19.92 -4.20 -3.58
CA TYR A 473 -19.12 -5.32 -3.09
C TYR A 473 -18.72 -6.27 -4.21
N GLU A 474 -19.66 -6.61 -5.11
CA GLU A 474 -19.36 -7.48 -6.25
C GLU A 474 -18.29 -6.86 -7.17
N ALA A 475 -18.39 -5.56 -7.42
CA ALA A 475 -17.39 -4.82 -8.20
C ALA A 475 -16.01 -4.81 -7.52
N SER A 476 -15.96 -4.71 -6.19
CA SER A 476 -14.68 -4.67 -5.45
C SER A 476 -13.99 -6.03 -5.38
N VAL A 477 -14.73 -7.15 -5.42
CA VAL A 477 -14.13 -8.49 -5.47
C VAL A 477 -13.80 -8.98 -6.89
N GLU A 478 -14.45 -8.45 -7.93
CA GLU A 478 -14.25 -8.86 -9.33
C GLU A 478 -12.78 -8.75 -9.79
N GLY A 479 -12.07 -7.72 -9.33
CA GLY A 479 -10.67 -7.48 -9.67
C GLY A 479 -9.65 -8.27 -8.83
N LEU A 480 -10.10 -9.07 -7.86
CA LEU A 480 -9.24 -9.75 -6.90
C LEU A 480 -9.01 -11.22 -7.26
N ALA A 481 -7.92 -11.80 -6.74
CA ALA A 481 -7.67 -13.22 -6.92
C ALA A 481 -8.72 -14.05 -6.15
N PRO A 482 -9.29 -15.12 -6.74
CA PRO A 482 -10.26 -15.98 -6.06
C PRO A 482 -9.63 -16.83 -4.94
N VAL A 483 -8.30 -16.95 -4.93
CA VAL A 483 -7.53 -17.75 -3.98
C VAL A 483 -6.53 -16.84 -3.28
N TYR A 484 -6.62 -16.72 -1.95
CA TYR A 484 -5.81 -15.78 -1.16
C TYR A 484 -5.54 -16.25 0.25
N ASN A 485 -4.51 -15.69 0.90
CA ASN A 485 -4.13 -16.00 2.27
C ASN A 485 -4.66 -14.95 3.26
N PHE A 486 -4.85 -13.72 2.78
CA PHE A 486 -5.46 -12.63 3.53
C PHE A 486 -6.22 -11.71 2.56
N LEU A 487 -7.35 -11.19 3.01
CA LEU A 487 -8.10 -10.14 2.32
C LEU A 487 -8.63 -9.14 3.34
N MET A 488 -8.44 -7.86 3.09
CA MET A 488 -9.08 -6.77 3.82
C MET A 488 -9.84 -5.88 2.82
N MET A 489 -11.03 -5.44 3.21
CA MET A 489 -11.81 -4.47 2.45
C MET A 489 -12.32 -3.39 3.39
N ALA A 490 -12.33 -2.15 2.91
CA ALA A 490 -12.73 -0.99 3.67
C ALA A 490 -13.44 0.02 2.76
N ASP A 491 -14.64 0.45 3.14
CA ASP A 491 -15.18 1.73 2.70
C ASP A 491 -14.47 2.83 3.47
N MET A 492 -13.63 3.58 2.76
CA MET A 492 -12.73 4.54 3.40
C MET A 492 -13.47 5.75 3.97
N GLU A 493 -14.61 6.16 3.40
CA GLU A 493 -15.43 7.23 3.97
C GLU A 493 -15.97 6.81 5.33
N GLU A 494 -16.54 5.61 5.39
CA GLU A 494 -17.09 5.05 6.62
C GLU A 494 -15.99 4.88 7.68
N ILE A 495 -14.83 4.33 7.31
CA ILE A 495 -13.68 4.20 8.20
C ILE A 495 -13.19 5.55 8.73
N MET A 496 -13.12 6.58 7.89
CA MET A 496 -12.66 7.91 8.28
C MET A 496 -13.68 8.68 9.12
N SER A 497 -14.96 8.32 9.03
CA SER A 497 -16.02 8.88 9.87
C SER A 497 -16.03 8.31 11.29
N GLN A 498 -15.43 7.14 11.50
CA GLN A 498 -15.30 6.55 12.83
C GLN A 498 -14.24 7.28 13.67
N GLU A 499 -14.29 7.11 14.99
CA GLU A 499 -13.20 7.58 15.85
C GLU A 499 -11.87 6.98 15.34
N GLU A 500 -10.83 7.79 15.18
CA GLU A 500 -9.53 7.41 14.57
C GLU A 500 -8.87 6.17 15.20
N THR A 501 -9.30 5.79 16.40
CA THR A 501 -8.85 4.59 17.11
C THR A 501 -9.55 3.31 16.65
N SER A 502 -10.57 3.35 15.78
CA SER A 502 -11.47 2.22 15.56
C SER A 502 -10.89 1.11 14.69
N VAL A 503 -9.95 1.40 13.78
CA VAL A 503 -9.34 0.40 12.87
C VAL A 503 -7.83 0.59 12.75
N ARG A 504 -7.08 -0.45 13.09
CA ARG A 504 -5.60 -0.50 13.16
C ARG A 504 -4.96 -1.40 12.10
N LEU A 505 -5.73 -1.97 11.17
CA LEU A 505 -5.21 -2.72 10.03
C LEU A 505 -5.06 -1.88 8.75
N VAL A 506 -5.56 -0.64 8.76
CA VAL A 506 -5.40 0.30 7.63
C VAL A 506 -4.11 1.09 7.84
N PRO A 507 -3.18 1.13 6.86
CA PRO A 507 -1.98 1.97 6.94
C PRO A 507 -2.30 3.45 7.15
N ASN A 508 -1.55 4.10 8.03
CA ASN A 508 -1.72 5.51 8.40
C ASN A 508 -1.66 6.47 7.20
N PHE A 509 -0.92 6.09 6.15
CA PHE A 509 -0.88 6.81 4.87
C PHE A 509 -2.28 7.15 4.32
N PHE A 510 -3.24 6.23 4.43
CA PHE A 510 -4.60 6.47 3.94
C PHE A 510 -5.34 7.51 4.78
N PHE A 511 -5.15 7.51 6.11
CA PHE A 511 -5.74 8.50 7.02
C PHE A 511 -5.16 9.91 6.80
N ARG A 512 -3.83 10.02 6.63
CA ARG A 512 -3.16 11.31 6.35
C ARG A 512 -3.59 11.96 5.03
N HIS A 513 -4.16 11.18 4.12
CA HIS A 513 -4.67 11.63 2.83
C HIS A 513 -6.17 11.36 2.69
N SER A 514 -6.91 11.48 3.80
CA SER A 514 -8.35 11.17 3.88
C SER A 514 -9.23 11.95 2.92
N ASP A 515 -8.88 13.20 2.60
CA ASP A 515 -9.58 14.01 1.58
C ASP A 515 -9.66 13.31 0.22
N PHE A 516 -8.62 12.56 -0.15
CA PHE A 516 -8.62 11.80 -1.40
C PHE A 516 -9.21 10.41 -1.19
N PHE A 517 -8.75 9.69 -0.18
CA PHE A 517 -9.06 8.27 -0.05
C PHE A 517 -10.50 7.97 0.39
N ARG A 518 -11.23 8.91 1.00
CA ARG A 518 -12.65 8.71 1.37
C ARG A 518 -13.54 8.29 0.19
N HIS A 519 -13.17 8.67 -1.03
CA HIS A 519 -13.95 8.38 -2.24
C HIS A 519 -13.72 6.96 -2.80
N PHE A 520 -13.07 6.08 -2.04
CA PHE A 520 -12.67 4.76 -2.52
C PHE A 520 -13.11 3.63 -1.58
N ILE A 521 -13.40 2.48 -2.18
CA ILE A 521 -13.31 1.18 -1.51
C ILE A 521 -11.86 0.69 -1.64
N LEU A 522 -11.19 0.53 -0.51
CA LEU A 522 -9.84 -0.04 -0.42
C LEU A 522 -9.93 -1.54 -0.26
N SER A 523 -9.26 -2.29 -1.13
CA SER A 523 -9.03 -3.73 -0.98
C SER A 523 -7.54 -4.01 -0.88
N ILE A 524 -7.13 -4.75 0.15
CA ILE A 524 -5.76 -5.24 0.33
C ILE A 524 -5.80 -6.76 0.41
N GLN A 525 -5.20 -7.43 -0.57
CA GLN A 525 -5.16 -8.88 -0.66
C GLN A 525 -3.72 -9.37 -0.65
N PHE A 526 -3.45 -10.47 0.05
CA PHE A 526 -2.17 -11.18 -0.06
C PHE A 526 -2.44 -12.60 -0.53
N THR A 527 -1.76 -13.00 -1.60
CA THR A 527 -1.80 -14.36 -2.12
C THR A 527 -0.42 -15.01 -1.95
N CYS A 528 -0.37 -16.32 -1.75
CA CYS A 528 0.89 -17.05 -1.65
C CYS A 528 0.92 -18.18 -2.68
N THR A 529 1.95 -18.20 -3.52
CA THR A 529 2.18 -19.25 -4.52
C THR A 529 3.67 -19.59 -4.55
N ASP A 530 4.00 -20.88 -4.45
CA ASP A 530 5.38 -21.39 -4.42
C ASP A 530 6.28 -20.70 -3.37
N GLY A 531 5.71 -20.36 -2.22
CA GLY A 531 6.42 -19.67 -1.12
C GLY A 531 6.67 -18.17 -1.35
N VAL A 532 6.24 -17.63 -2.48
CA VAL A 532 6.27 -16.19 -2.78
C VAL A 532 4.92 -15.58 -2.43
N VAL A 533 4.96 -14.45 -1.73
CA VAL A 533 3.74 -13.70 -1.35
C VAL A 533 3.59 -12.49 -2.25
N TYR A 534 2.40 -12.35 -2.83
CA TYR A 534 2.03 -11.28 -3.75
C TYR A 534 0.99 -10.39 -3.08
N PRO A 535 1.39 -9.21 -2.57
CA PRO A 535 0.44 -8.20 -2.10
C PRO A 535 -0.25 -7.52 -3.29
N ASN A 536 -1.56 -7.38 -3.23
CA ASN A 536 -2.37 -6.65 -4.20
C ASN A 536 -3.16 -5.58 -3.45
N VAL A 537 -3.05 -4.32 -3.89
CA VAL A 537 -3.88 -3.23 -3.38
C VAL A 537 -4.74 -2.70 -4.51
N VAL A 538 -6.05 -2.59 -4.29
CA VAL A 538 -7.00 -2.06 -5.26
C VAL A 538 -7.76 -0.92 -4.60
N LEU A 539 -7.81 0.22 -5.27
CA LEU A 539 -8.65 1.35 -4.91
C LEU A 539 -9.74 1.46 -5.96
N LEU A 540 -10.98 1.13 -5.59
CA LEU A 540 -12.14 1.29 -6.46
C LEU A 540 -12.86 2.58 -6.11
N TYR A 541 -12.94 3.50 -7.05
CA TYR A 541 -13.60 4.78 -6.92
C TYR A 541 -15.11 4.58 -6.83
N LYS A 542 -15.75 5.11 -5.80
CA LYS A 542 -17.20 5.00 -5.58
C LYS A 542 -17.97 6.28 -5.88
N GLY A 543 -17.29 7.33 -6.33
CA GLY A 543 -17.88 8.67 -6.54
C GLY A 543 -17.80 9.56 -5.30
N GLY A 544 -18.23 10.82 -5.46
CA GLY A 544 -18.40 11.80 -4.39
C GLY A 544 -19.85 12.18 -4.10
#